data_AF-A0A819TMA0-F1
#
_entry.id   AF-A0A819TMA0-F1
#
_cell.length_a   1.000
_cell.length_b   1.000
_cell.length_c   1.000
_cell.angle_alpha   90.00
_cell.angle_beta   90.00
_cell.angle_gamma   90.00
#
_symmetry.space_group_name_H-M   'P 1'
#
loop_
_entity.id
_entity.type
_entity.pdbx_description
1 polymer ?
#
loop_
_entity_poly.entity_id
_entity_poly.type
_entity_poly.pdbx_seq_one_letter_code
_entity_poly.pdbx_strand_id
1 'polypeptide(L)'
;NTAITIGRLGLVCPNDVSSQLQRFIRPWCVALRNIRDNDEKDSAFRGICNMIILNPLAVTNEFIYVCDAIASWENPPTELHAKFRIILQTFKQEFGSDQWKQLTDRFPLPLKQRLQIHYGV
;
A
#
# COMPACT_ATOMS: atom_id res chain seq x y z
N ASN A 1 8.92 -0.73 14.88
CA ASN A 1 9.63 0.56 15.05
C ASN A 1 10.34 1.02 13.77
N THR A 2 11.33 0.30 13.23
CA THR A 2 12.06 0.73 12.00
C THR A 2 11.14 1.05 10.82
N ALA A 3 10.15 0.18 10.53
CA ALA A 3 9.22 0.40 9.44
C ALA A 3 8.32 1.64 9.65
N ILE A 4 7.87 1.88 10.89
CA ILE A 4 7.11 3.10 11.23
C ILE A 4 7.96 4.35 10.99
N THR A 5 9.22 4.34 11.43
CA THR A 5 10.16 5.45 11.20
C THR A 5 10.39 5.72 9.72
N ILE A 6 10.60 4.68 8.90
CA ILE A 6 10.75 4.83 7.44
C ILE A 6 9.49 5.44 6.81
N GLY A 7 8.30 4.98 7.24
CA GLY A 7 7.04 5.57 6.79
C GLY A 7 6.93 7.06 7.14
N ARG A 8 7.28 7.43 8.37
CA ARG A 8 7.28 8.84 8.82
C ARG A 8 8.34 9.69 8.14
N LEU A 9 9.50 9.14 7.76
CA LEU A 9 10.46 9.84 6.91
C LEU A 9 9.87 10.16 5.54
N GLY A 10 9.09 9.24 4.97
CA GLY A 10 8.31 9.47 3.76
C GLY A 10 7.21 10.53 3.87
N LEU A 11 6.80 10.93 5.08
CA LEU A 11 5.90 12.10 5.25
C LEU A 11 6.65 13.42 5.09
N VAL A 12 7.89 13.50 5.56
CA VAL A 12 8.68 14.73 5.62
C VAL A 12 9.48 14.93 4.33
N CYS A 13 10.13 13.87 3.83
CA CYS A 13 11.02 13.90 2.68
C CYS A 13 10.65 12.79 1.66
N PRO A 14 9.44 12.84 1.07
CA PRO A 14 8.98 11.77 0.17
C PRO A 14 9.86 11.65 -1.09
N ASN A 15 10.42 12.76 -1.60
CA ASN A 15 11.27 12.77 -2.78
C ASN A 15 12.56 11.95 -2.56
N ASP A 16 13.26 12.17 -1.45
CA ASP A 16 14.54 11.50 -1.17
C ASP A 16 14.36 9.99 -0.95
N VAL A 17 13.30 9.64 -0.22
CA VAL A 17 13.05 8.26 0.22
C VAL A 17 12.38 7.41 -0.87
N SER A 18 11.57 8.01 -1.75
CA SER A 18 10.87 7.28 -2.83
C SER A 18 11.81 6.56 -3.80
N SER A 19 13.05 7.04 -3.95
CA SER A 19 14.08 6.38 -4.76
C SER A 19 14.49 5.01 -4.22
N GLN A 20 14.38 4.80 -2.90
CA GLN A 20 14.75 3.57 -2.21
C GLN A 20 13.55 2.66 -1.93
N LEU A 21 12.33 3.07 -2.34
CA LEU A 21 11.08 2.41 -1.99
C LEU A 21 11.08 0.92 -2.33
N GLN A 22 11.57 0.55 -3.53
CA GLN A 22 11.67 -0.85 -3.97
C GLN A 22 12.50 -1.73 -3.02
N ARG A 23 13.51 -1.18 -2.34
CA ARG A 23 14.40 -1.95 -1.47
C ARG A 23 13.75 -2.38 -0.17
N PHE A 24 12.82 -1.58 0.36
CA PHE A 24 12.25 -1.80 1.68
C PHE A 24 10.74 -2.03 1.68
N ILE A 25 10.02 -1.79 0.57
CA ILE A 25 8.55 -1.88 0.56
C ILE A 25 8.05 -3.27 0.99
N ARG A 26 8.70 -4.34 0.52
CA ARG A 26 8.32 -5.71 0.87
C ARG A 26 8.45 -6.01 2.38
N PRO A 27 9.64 -5.87 3.01
CA PRO A 27 9.75 -6.10 4.46
C PRO A 27 8.93 -5.08 5.27
N TRP A 28 8.72 -3.86 4.75
CA TRP A 28 7.87 -2.86 5.38
C TRP A 28 6.41 -3.32 5.44
N CYS A 29 5.83 -3.79 4.31
CA CYS A 29 4.47 -4.30 4.24
C CYS A 29 4.26 -5.51 5.17
N VAL A 30 5.21 -6.46 5.15
CA VAL A 30 5.17 -7.66 6.01
C VAL A 30 5.23 -7.30 7.50
N ALA A 31 5.97 -6.25 7.87
CA ALA A 31 6.03 -5.79 9.25
C ALA A 31 4.71 -5.10 9.67
N LEU A 32 4.19 -4.20 8.83
CA LEU A 32 3.06 -3.34 9.17
C LEU A 32 1.71 -4.06 9.12
N ARG A 33 1.57 -5.11 8.31
CA ARG A 33 0.32 -5.88 8.25
C ARG A 33 -0.04 -6.58 9.57
N ASN A 34 0.95 -6.83 10.43
CA ASN A 34 0.75 -7.52 11.72
C ASN A 34 0.54 -6.53 12.88
N ILE A 35 0.62 -5.23 12.63
CA ILE A 35 0.44 -4.18 13.63
C ILE A 35 -1.05 -3.80 13.68
N ARG A 36 -1.59 -3.69 14.89
CA ARG A 36 -2.96 -3.21 15.12
C ARG A 36 -3.12 -1.77 14.65
N ASP A 37 -4.31 -1.42 14.19
CA ASP A 37 -4.60 -0.07 13.73
C ASP A 37 -4.43 0.93 14.89
N ASN A 38 -3.48 1.85 14.73
CA ASN A 38 -3.13 2.90 15.68
C ASN A 38 -2.53 4.11 14.93
N ASP A 39 -2.29 5.21 15.66
CA ASP A 39 -1.77 6.46 15.08
C ASP A 39 -0.37 6.30 14.45
N GLU A 40 0.44 5.39 14.98
CA GLU A 40 1.76 5.09 14.43
C GLU A 40 1.66 4.40 13.06
N LYS A 41 0.75 3.44 12.93
CA LYS A 41 0.43 2.77 11.67
C LYS A 41 -0.15 3.78 10.68
N ASP A 42 -1.07 4.64 11.10
CA ASP A 42 -1.67 5.69 10.24
C ASP A 42 -0.59 6.60 9.66
N SER A 43 0.24 7.19 10.52
CA SER A 43 1.32 8.08 10.08
C SER A 43 2.32 7.37 9.14
N ALA A 44 2.65 6.11 9.41
CA ALA A 44 3.54 5.34 8.56
C ALA A 44 2.93 5.07 7.17
N PHE A 45 1.67 4.68 7.11
CA PHE A 45 0.98 4.42 5.84
C PHE A 45 0.75 5.70 5.04
N ARG A 46 0.43 6.83 5.68
CA ARG A 46 0.33 8.13 4.99
C ARG A 46 1.61 8.48 4.24
N GLY A 47 2.77 8.26 4.85
CA GLY A 47 4.07 8.50 4.22
C GLY A 47 4.38 7.53 3.09
N ILE A 48 4.09 6.23 3.26
CA ILE A 48 4.21 5.26 2.17
C ILE A 48 3.30 5.62 0.99
N CYS A 49 2.04 6.00 1.25
CA CYS A 49 1.11 6.41 0.20
C CYS A 49 1.67 7.60 -0.60
N ASN A 50 2.22 8.61 0.06
CA ASN A 50 2.83 9.75 -0.61
C ASN A 50 4.04 9.32 -1.48
N MET A 51 4.89 8.42 -0.98
CA MET A 51 6.03 7.90 -1.74
C MET A 51 5.61 7.04 -2.95
N ILE A 52 4.56 6.22 -2.80
CA ILE A 52 4.01 5.42 -3.91
C ILE A 52 3.45 6.32 -5.00
N ILE A 53 2.77 7.42 -4.65
CA ILE A 53 2.24 8.38 -5.63
C ILE A 53 3.36 9.04 -6.43
N LEU A 54 4.53 9.30 -5.81
CA LEU A 54 5.68 9.87 -6.50
C LEU A 54 6.44 8.85 -7.37
N ASN A 55 6.51 7.60 -6.93
CA ASN A 55 7.25 6.54 -7.63
C ASN A 55 6.47 5.21 -7.64
N PRO A 56 5.39 5.12 -8.43
CA PRO A 56 4.54 3.92 -8.47
C PRO A 56 5.28 2.72 -9.06
N LEU A 57 6.20 2.95 -10.01
CA LEU A 57 6.99 1.89 -10.64
C LEU A 57 7.84 1.10 -9.66
N ALA A 58 8.28 1.73 -8.55
CA ALA A 58 9.07 1.07 -7.52
C ALA A 58 8.31 -0.01 -6.75
N VAL A 59 6.98 0.00 -6.76
CA VAL A 59 6.15 -0.99 -6.05
C VAL A 59 5.43 -1.96 -6.97
N THR A 60 5.49 -1.80 -8.29
CA THR A 60 4.81 -2.66 -9.26
C THR A 60 5.05 -4.16 -9.03
N ASN A 61 6.32 -4.56 -8.83
CA ASN A 61 6.66 -5.97 -8.60
C ASN A 61 6.23 -6.51 -7.22
N GLU A 62 6.11 -5.61 -6.24
CA GLU A 62 5.80 -5.95 -4.85
C GLU A 62 4.36 -5.54 -4.47
N PHE A 63 3.52 -5.26 -5.48
CA PHE A 63 2.20 -4.65 -5.29
C PHE A 63 1.25 -5.54 -4.48
N ILE A 64 1.40 -6.87 -4.58
CA ILE A 64 0.63 -7.82 -3.76
C ILE A 64 0.84 -7.58 -2.25
N TYR A 65 2.06 -7.20 -1.83
CA TYR A 65 2.36 -6.91 -0.42
C TYR A 65 1.75 -5.58 0.02
N VAL A 66 1.67 -4.60 -0.89
CA VAL A 66 0.97 -3.34 -0.63
C VAL A 66 -0.52 -3.59 -0.46
N CYS A 67 -1.14 -4.37 -1.34
CA CYS A 67 -2.53 -4.79 -1.24
C CYS A 67 -2.82 -5.50 0.09
N ASP A 68 -1.99 -6.46 0.47
CA ASP A 68 -2.14 -7.22 1.72
C ASP A 68 -2.00 -6.30 2.95
N ALA A 69 -1.04 -5.37 2.92
CA ALA A 69 -0.87 -4.37 3.97
C ALA A 69 -2.07 -3.40 4.07
N ILE A 70 -2.65 -2.97 2.95
CA ILE A 70 -3.88 -2.15 2.92
C ILE A 70 -5.07 -2.95 3.48
N ALA A 71 -5.21 -4.21 3.09
CA ALA A 71 -6.29 -5.07 3.56
C ALA A 71 -6.17 -5.45 5.05
N SER A 72 -4.99 -5.27 5.67
CA SER A 72 -4.79 -5.47 7.11
C SER A 72 -5.50 -4.44 7.98
N TRP A 73 -5.94 -3.32 7.41
CA TRP A 73 -6.71 -2.31 8.13
C TRP A 73 -8.15 -2.77 8.33
N GLU A 74 -8.63 -2.69 9.57
CA GLU A 74 -10.03 -2.93 9.92
C GLU A 74 -10.86 -1.66 9.78
N ASN A 75 -10.39 -0.58 10.38
CA ASN A 75 -11.09 0.72 10.39
C ASN A 75 -10.09 1.85 10.07
N PRO A 76 -9.64 1.97 8.82
CA PRO A 76 -8.73 3.04 8.44
C PRO A 76 -9.43 4.41 8.53
N PRO A 77 -8.72 5.47 8.96
CA PRO A 77 -9.25 6.83 8.92
C PRO A 77 -9.72 7.22 7.51
N THR A 78 -10.78 8.02 7.41
CA THR A 78 -11.42 8.38 6.12
C THR A 78 -10.43 8.88 5.07
N GLU A 79 -9.50 9.76 5.47
CA GLU A 79 -8.49 10.32 4.57
C GLU A 79 -7.50 9.25 4.09
N LEU A 80 -7.08 8.35 4.98
CA LEU A 80 -6.18 7.25 4.64
C LEU A 80 -6.87 6.25 3.71
N HIS A 81 -8.13 5.91 4.00
CA HIS A 81 -8.96 5.06 3.14
C HIS A 81 -9.09 5.65 1.72
N ALA A 82 -9.28 6.96 1.60
CA ALA A 82 -9.31 7.64 0.30
C ALA A 82 -7.96 7.50 -0.44
N LYS A 83 -6.83 7.66 0.25
CA LYS A 83 -5.49 7.45 -0.34
C LYS A 83 -5.30 6.01 -0.83
N PHE A 84 -5.72 5.01 -0.04
CA PHE A 84 -5.66 3.60 -0.46
C PHE A 84 -6.49 3.35 -1.71
N ARG A 85 -7.71 3.88 -1.76
CA ARG A 85 -8.58 3.77 -2.94
C ARG A 85 -7.92 4.36 -4.19
N ILE A 86 -7.34 5.56 -4.08
CA ILE A 86 -6.65 6.21 -5.19
C ILE A 86 -5.52 5.33 -5.71
N ILE A 87 -4.64 4.85 -4.82
CA ILE A 87 -3.51 3.98 -5.21
C ILE A 87 -4.02 2.74 -5.93
N LEU A 88 -4.96 2.00 -5.33
CA LEU A 88 -5.48 0.76 -5.90
C LEU A 88 -6.13 1.00 -7.28
N GLN A 89 -6.89 2.07 -7.44
CA GLN A 89 -7.53 2.42 -8.71
C GLN A 89 -6.51 2.84 -9.77
N THR A 90 -5.50 3.63 -9.41
CA THR A 90 -4.41 4.01 -10.32
C THR A 90 -3.67 2.78 -10.82
N PHE A 91 -3.26 1.86 -9.93
CA PHE A 91 -2.60 0.62 -10.37
C PHE A 91 -3.50 -0.24 -11.25
N LYS A 92 -4.80 -0.35 -10.94
CA LYS A 92 -5.76 -1.07 -11.79
C LYS A 92 -5.88 -0.47 -13.19
N GLN A 93 -5.82 0.86 -13.31
CA GLN A 93 -5.82 1.56 -14.59
C GLN A 93 -4.51 1.33 -15.37
N GLU A 94 -3.36 1.44 -14.69
CA GLU A 94 -2.03 1.27 -15.29
C GLU A 94 -1.78 -0.15 -15.80
N PHE A 95 -2.18 -1.18 -15.04
CA PHE A 95 -2.07 -2.58 -15.47
C PHE A 95 -3.05 -2.93 -16.59
N GLY A 96 -4.20 -2.24 -16.64
CA GLY A 96 -5.31 -2.62 -17.52
C GLY A 96 -5.99 -3.92 -17.10
N SER A 97 -7.13 -4.22 -17.73
CA SER A 97 -8.03 -5.31 -17.34
C SER A 97 -7.38 -6.70 -17.32
N ASP A 98 -6.54 -7.01 -18.31
CA ASP A 98 -5.96 -8.35 -18.46
C ASP A 98 -4.83 -8.61 -17.45
N GLN A 99 -3.88 -7.69 -17.30
CA GLN A 99 -2.81 -7.85 -16.30
C GLN A 99 -3.37 -7.74 -14.88
N TRP A 100 -4.35 -6.86 -14.62
CA TRP A 100 -5.01 -6.79 -13.33
C TRP A 100 -5.66 -8.14 -12.96
N LYS A 101 -6.33 -8.80 -13.91
CA LYS A 101 -6.92 -10.11 -13.69
C LYS A 101 -5.86 -11.16 -13.38
N GLN A 102 -4.78 -11.22 -14.15
CA GLN A 102 -3.66 -12.14 -13.89
C GLN A 102 -3.01 -11.90 -12.51
N LEU A 103 -2.90 -10.64 -12.09
CA LEU A 103 -2.35 -10.26 -10.80
C LEU A 103 -3.28 -10.67 -9.65
N THR A 104 -4.57 -10.32 -9.76
CA THR A 104 -5.58 -10.63 -8.74
C THR A 104 -5.92 -12.11 -8.65
N ASP A 105 -5.69 -12.90 -9.69
CA ASP A 105 -5.84 -14.37 -9.64
C ASP A 105 -4.74 -15.04 -8.80
N ARG A 106 -3.60 -14.36 -8.58
CA ARG A 106 -2.57 -14.81 -7.64
C ARG A 106 -2.87 -14.42 -6.19
N PHE A 107 -3.89 -13.58 -5.95
CA PHE A 107 -4.20 -13.14 -4.60
C PHE A 107 -4.93 -14.24 -3.83
N PRO A 108 -4.66 -14.41 -2.53
CA PRO A 108 -5.49 -15.24 -1.67
C PRO A 108 -6.95 -14.77 -1.71
N LEU A 109 -7.90 -15.71 -1.69
CA LEU A 109 -9.33 -15.41 -1.76
C LEU A 109 -9.79 -14.36 -0.71
N PRO A 110 -9.35 -14.41 0.56
CA PRO A 110 -9.72 -13.40 1.56
C PRO A 110 -9.25 -11.99 1.20
N LEU A 111 -8.06 -11.87 0.60
CA LEU A 111 -7.51 -10.59 0.16
C LEU A 111 -8.36 -9.99 -0.97
N LYS A 112 -8.66 -10.80 -1.98
CA LYS A 112 -9.49 -10.39 -3.13
C LYS A 112 -10.87 -9.91 -2.67
N GLN A 113 -11.51 -10.63 -1.75
CA GLN A 113 -12.80 -10.25 -1.19
C GLN A 113 -12.74 -8.93 -0.41
N ARG A 114 -11.74 -8.73 0.46
CA ARG A 114 -11.59 -7.46 1.20
C ARG A 114 -11.36 -6.28 0.27
N LEU A 115 -10.48 -6.43 -0.73
CA LEU A 115 -10.22 -5.36 -1.69
C LEU A 115 -11.47 -5.00 -2.51
N GLN A 116 -12.24 -6.00 -2.92
CA GLN A 116 -13.49 -5.80 -3.63
C GLN A 116 -14.56 -5.11 -2.77
N ILE A 117 -14.72 -5.51 -1.50
CA ILE A 117 -15.74 -4.98 -0.59
C ILE A 117 -15.43 -3.52 -0.20
N HIS A 118 -14.18 -3.22 0.15
CA HIS A 118 -13.81 -1.91 0.70
C HIS A 118 -13.42 -0.89 -0.39
N TYR A 119 -12.83 -1.34 -1.49
CA TYR A 119 -12.25 -0.44 -2.50
C TYR A 119 -12.82 -0.63 -3.91
N GLY A 120 -13.58 -1.70 -4.17
CA GLY A 120 -14.21 -1.96 -5.46
C GLY A 120 -13.24 -2.34 -6.58
N VAL A 121 -12.05 -2.86 -6.23
CA VAL A 121 -10.98 -3.20 -7.18
C VAL A 121 -10.84 -4.68 -7.43
#